data_AF-A0A2J6WMQ0-F1
#
_entry.id   AF-A0A2J6WMQ0-F1
#
_cell.length_a   1.000
_cell.length_b   1.000
_cell.length_c   1.000
_cell.angle_alpha   90.00
_cell.angle_beta   90.00
_cell.angle_gamma   90.00
#
_symmetry.space_group_name_H-M   'P 1'
#
loop_
_entity.id
_entity.type
_entity.pdbx_description
1 polymer ?
#
loop_
_entity_poly.entity_id
_entity_poly.type
_entity_poly.pdbx_seq_one_letter_code
_entity_poly.pdbx_strand_id
1 'polypeptide(L)'
;PPETSSGIPVCILVLKKCKKFDDVLFINAAEHYQKGKRQNVLLPEHVEKIVETYQHRREEPHYSRRVRMEEIEQNDFNLNITRYVSTAQAEAEIDLKQVHREIADLTHKIEAARTRHNAFLKELGLPELP
;
A
#
# COMPACT_ATOMS: atom_id res chain seq x y z
N PRO A 1 -11.79 -20.92 24.55
CA PRO A 1 -11.95 -19.49 24.16
C PRO A 1 -10.65 -18.70 24.39
N PRO A 2 -10.20 -17.91 23.41
CA PRO A 2 -10.75 -16.57 23.25
C PRO A 2 -11.19 -16.27 21.81
N GLU A 3 -12.21 -15.43 21.69
CA GLU A 3 -12.78 -14.98 20.43
C GLU A 3 -11.73 -14.22 19.62
N THR A 4 -11.56 -14.67 18.38
CA THR A 4 -10.76 -14.04 17.35
C THR A 4 -11.25 -12.61 17.18
N SER A 5 -10.36 -11.63 17.38
CA SER A 5 -10.60 -10.25 16.95
C SER A 5 -11.01 -10.30 15.48
N SER A 6 -12.26 -9.92 15.21
CA SER A 6 -12.82 -10.00 13.87
C SER A 6 -12.05 -9.06 12.96
N GLY A 7 -11.56 -9.55 11.82
CA GLY A 7 -10.88 -8.75 10.78
C GLY A 7 -11.81 -7.78 10.04
N ILE A 8 -12.96 -7.43 10.63
CA ILE A 8 -13.90 -6.48 10.08
C ILE A 8 -13.32 -5.07 10.23
N PRO A 9 -13.23 -4.28 9.15
CA PRO A 9 -12.75 -2.92 9.22
C PRO A 9 -13.70 -2.07 10.07
N VAL A 10 -13.13 -1.24 10.93
CA VAL A 10 -13.86 -0.30 11.79
C VAL A 10 -13.76 1.12 11.23
N CYS A 11 -14.78 1.93 11.48
CA CYS A 11 -14.76 3.36 11.17
C CYS A 11 -15.17 4.17 12.42
N ILE A 12 -14.67 5.40 12.49
CA ILE A 12 -15.02 6.37 13.53
C ILE A 12 -15.73 7.53 12.86
N LEU A 13 -16.95 7.81 13.30
CA LEU A 13 -17.74 8.94 12.79
C LEU A 13 -17.71 10.10 13.78
N VAL A 14 -17.26 11.26 13.33
CA VAL A 14 -17.22 12.49 14.13
C VAL A 14 -18.27 13.46 13.61
N LEU A 15 -19.31 13.70 14.41
CA LEU A 15 -20.44 14.57 14.05
C LEU A 15 -20.39 15.88 14.85
N LYS A 16 -20.63 17.01 14.18
CA LYS A 16 -20.66 18.33 14.81
C LYS A 16 -21.94 19.07 14.46
N LYS A 17 -22.70 19.50 15.48
CA LYS A 17 -24.00 20.17 15.32
C LYS A 17 -23.90 21.49 14.54
N CYS A 18 -22.88 22.30 14.80
CA CYS A 18 -22.62 23.56 14.09
C CYS A 18 -21.43 23.38 13.15
N LYS A 19 -21.60 22.60 12.08
CA LYS A 19 -20.57 22.40 11.07
C LYS A 19 -20.38 23.69 10.26
N LYS A 20 -19.13 24.09 10.03
CA LYS A 20 -18.78 25.27 9.22
C LYS A 20 -18.83 24.99 7.72
N PHE A 21 -18.75 23.72 7.35
CA PHE A 21 -18.64 23.27 5.97
C PHE A 21 -19.66 22.15 5.73
N ASP A 22 -20.14 22.05 4.49
CA ASP A 22 -21.17 21.08 4.10
C ASP A 22 -20.58 19.83 3.41
N ASP A 23 -19.33 19.51 3.73
CA ASP A 23 -18.56 18.39 3.19
C ASP A 23 -18.13 17.42 4.30
N VAL A 24 -17.92 16.16 3.92
CA VAL A 24 -17.38 15.11 4.79
C VAL A 24 -15.90 14.94 4.48
N LEU A 25 -15.07 14.96 5.51
CA LEU A 25 -13.64 14.63 5.40
C LEU A 25 -13.47 13.13 5.62
N PHE A 26 -13.03 12.41 4.58
CA PHE A 26 -12.61 11.03 4.69
C PHE A 26 -11.11 10.97 5.00
N ILE A 27 -10.72 10.11 5.95
CA ILE A 27 -9.32 9.86 6.33
C ILE A 27 -9.08 8.36 6.36
N ASN A 28 -8.13 7.88 5.56
CA ASN A 28 -7.72 6.49 5.44
C ASN A 28 -6.57 6.20 6.41
N ALA A 29 -6.90 5.84 7.64
CA ALA A 29 -5.93 5.43 8.65
C ALA A 29 -5.60 3.92 8.60
N ALA A 30 -5.95 3.19 7.53
CA ALA A 30 -5.78 1.74 7.45
C ALA A 30 -4.32 1.27 7.51
N GLU A 31 -3.35 2.14 7.23
CA GLU A 31 -1.92 1.84 7.38
C GLU A 31 -1.29 2.52 8.61
N HIS A 32 -2.04 3.35 9.32
CA HIS A 32 -1.55 4.19 10.43
C HIS A 32 -1.81 3.52 11.78
N TYR A 33 -1.38 2.27 11.93
CA TYR A 33 -1.43 1.55 13.19
C TYR A 33 -0.29 0.52 13.29
N GLN A 34 0.14 0.22 14.50
CA GLN A 34 1.03 -0.90 14.74
C GLN A 34 0.20 -2.16 14.95
N LYS A 35 0.37 -3.16 14.08
CA LYS A 35 -0.32 -4.44 14.18
C LYS A 35 0.14 -5.18 15.43
N GLY A 36 -0.76 -5.50 16.33
CA GLY A 36 -0.48 -6.35 17.49
C GLY A 36 -1.09 -7.75 17.35
N LYS A 37 -0.75 -8.65 18.29
CA LYS A 37 -1.23 -10.05 18.25
C LYS A 37 -2.72 -10.20 18.54
N ARG A 38 -3.27 -9.34 19.42
CA ARG A 38 -4.70 -9.38 19.83
C ARG A 38 -5.45 -8.09 19.51
N GLN A 39 -4.73 -6.97 19.51
CA GLN A 39 -5.27 -5.64 19.25
C GLN A 39 -4.21 -4.84 18.51
N ASN A 40 -4.67 -3.95 17.63
CA ASN A 40 -3.81 -2.96 16.99
C ASN A 40 -3.57 -1.79 17.94
N VAL A 41 -2.42 -1.15 17.83
CA VAL A 41 -2.04 0.00 18.66
C VAL A 41 -1.87 1.23 17.78
N LEU A 42 -2.54 2.32 18.14
CA LEU A 42 -2.26 3.63 17.55
C LEU A 42 -1.08 4.24 18.31
N LEU A 43 0.07 4.35 17.64
CA LEU A 43 1.23 5.04 18.19
C LEU A 43 0.98 6.55 18.22
N PRO A 44 1.67 7.31 19.08
CA PRO A 44 1.52 8.76 19.16
C PRO A 44 1.65 9.46 17.80
N GLU A 45 2.61 9.04 16.97
CA GLU A 45 2.85 9.57 15.63
C GLU A 45 1.65 9.37 14.68
N HIS A 46 0.99 8.21 14.76
CA HIS A 46 -0.21 7.94 13.96
C HIS A 46 -1.37 8.83 14.39
N VAL A 47 -1.56 9.00 15.71
CA VAL A 47 -2.60 9.87 16.26
C VAL A 47 -2.35 11.31 15.84
N GLU A 48 -1.10 11.78 15.94
CA GLU A 48 -0.71 13.12 15.53
C GLU A 48 -1.05 13.38 14.06
N LYS A 49 -0.66 12.48 13.15
CA LYS A 49 -0.99 12.60 11.71
C LYS A 49 -2.49 12.66 11.45
N ILE A 50 -3.28 11.79 12.09
CA ILE A 50 -4.75 11.75 11.94
C ILE A 50 -5.36 13.05 12.45
N VAL A 51 -4.92 13.50 13.63
CA VAL A 51 -5.44 14.70 14.29
C VAL A 51 -5.05 15.97 13.52
N GLU A 52 -3.81 16.09 13.06
CA GLU A 52 -3.35 17.21 12.23
C GLU A 52 -4.18 17.30 10.94
N THR A 53 -4.41 16.16 10.28
CA THR A 53 -5.23 16.07 9.06
C THR A 53 -6.67 16.48 9.32
N TYR A 54 -7.26 16.03 10.43
CA TYR A 54 -8.60 16.42 10.84
C TYR A 54 -8.70 17.92 11.16
N GLN A 55 -7.76 18.47 11.94
CA GLN A 55 -7.75 19.87 12.37
C GLN A 55 -7.63 20.83 11.18
N HIS A 56 -6.74 20.53 10.24
CA HIS A 56 -6.48 21.37 9.09
C HIS A 56 -7.29 21.01 7.85
N ARG A 57 -8.02 19.89 7.88
CA ARG A 57 -8.76 19.34 6.74
C ARG A 57 -7.92 19.23 5.46
N ARG A 58 -6.66 18.81 5.61
CA ARG A 58 -5.75 18.62 4.46
C ARG A 58 -6.23 17.46 3.60
N GLU A 59 -6.16 17.64 2.29
CA GLU A 59 -6.35 16.56 1.33
C GLU A 59 -4.98 16.04 0.92
N GLU A 60 -4.83 14.72 0.92
CA GLU A 60 -3.57 14.04 0.64
C GLU A 60 -3.87 12.81 -0.21
N PRO A 61 -3.15 12.62 -1.35
CA PRO A 61 -3.34 11.46 -2.20
C PRO A 61 -3.32 10.16 -1.41
N HIS A 62 -4.29 9.29 -1.66
CA HIS A 62 -4.46 7.97 -1.01
C HIS A 62 -4.76 7.98 0.50
N TYR A 63 -4.74 9.15 1.14
CA TYR A 63 -4.90 9.28 2.58
C TYR A 63 -6.16 10.04 2.96
N SER A 64 -6.40 11.24 2.43
CA SER A 64 -7.55 12.05 2.84
C SER A 64 -8.17 12.83 1.70
N ARG A 65 -9.50 12.96 1.73
CA ARG A 65 -10.26 13.72 0.73
C ARG A 65 -11.49 14.36 1.34
N ARG A 66 -11.80 15.56 0.88
CA ARG A 66 -13.03 16.28 1.23
C ARG A 66 -14.07 15.99 0.14
N VAL A 67 -15.19 15.42 0.55
CA VAL A 67 -16.25 14.99 -0.36
C VAL A 67 -17.50 15.79 -0.03
N ARG A 68 -18.09 16.42 -1.04
CA ARG A 68 -19.31 17.20 -0.86
C ARG A 68 -20.52 16.28 -0.72
N MET A 69 -21.59 16.80 -0.14
CA MET A 69 -22.80 16.02 0.08
C MET A 69 -23.43 15.51 -1.22
N GLU A 70 -23.32 16.26 -2.33
CA GLU A 70 -23.88 15.84 -3.61
C GLU A 70 -23.18 14.59 -4.17
N GLU A 71 -21.86 14.47 -3.99
CA GLU A 71 -21.11 13.27 -4.40
C GLU A 71 -21.48 12.07 -3.51
N ILE A 72 -21.75 12.30 -2.23
CA ILE A 72 -22.18 11.23 -1.30
C ILE A 72 -23.59 10.74 -1.67
N GLU A 73 -24.49 11.65 -2.04
CA GLU A 73 -25.83 11.31 -2.51
C GLU A 73 -25.79 10.51 -3.82
N GLN A 74 -24.92 10.89 -4.77
CA GLN A 74 -24.66 10.12 -5.99
C GLN A 74 -24.12 8.71 -5.72
N ASN A 75 -23.47 8.50 -4.56
CA ASN A 75 -22.99 7.21 -4.11
C ASN A 75 -23.98 6.51 -3.15
N ASP A 76 -25.27 6.84 -3.21
CA ASP A 76 -26.34 6.24 -2.39
C ASP A 76 -26.10 6.36 -0.88
N PHE A 77 -25.47 7.45 -0.44
CA PHE A 77 -25.03 7.67 0.94
C PHE A 77 -24.08 6.58 1.48
N ASN A 78 -23.41 5.85 0.60
CA ASN A 78 -22.45 4.82 0.97
C ASN A 78 -21.15 5.48 1.44
N LEU A 79 -20.85 5.38 2.74
CA LEU A 79 -19.66 5.97 3.35
C LEU A 79 -18.42 5.07 3.30
N ASN A 80 -18.42 4.02 2.47
CA ASN A 80 -17.23 3.20 2.28
C ASN A 80 -16.11 4.05 1.67
N ILE A 81 -14.99 4.15 2.40
CA ILE A 81 -13.87 5.02 2.06
C ILE A 81 -13.25 4.70 0.70
N THR A 82 -13.30 3.44 0.24
CA THR A 82 -12.74 3.04 -1.06
C THR A 82 -13.43 3.70 -2.25
N ARG A 83 -14.63 4.26 -2.05
CA ARG A 83 -15.35 5.04 -3.08
C ARG A 83 -14.78 6.44 -3.25
N TYR A 84 -14.11 6.97 -2.24
CA TYR A 84 -13.71 8.38 -2.19
C TYR A 84 -12.20 8.56 -2.18
N VAL A 85 -11.47 7.64 -1.55
CA VAL A 85 -10.02 7.65 -1.45
C VAL A 85 -9.48 6.39 -2.11
N SER A 86 -8.65 6.58 -3.14
CA SER A 86 -7.98 5.47 -3.80
C SER A 86 -6.97 4.84 -2.84
N THR A 87 -7.16 3.58 -2.48
CA THR A 87 -6.20 2.82 -1.66
C THR A 87 -5.15 2.10 -2.50
N ALA A 88 -5.16 2.28 -3.81
CA ALA A 88 -4.14 1.72 -4.68
C ALA A 88 -2.81 2.42 -4.39
N GLN A 89 -1.79 1.66 -4.01
CA GLN A 89 -0.42 2.17 -3.99
C GLN A 89 -0.03 2.55 -5.42
N ALA A 90 0.56 3.73 -5.59
CA ALA A 90 1.25 4.05 -6.83
C ALA A 90 2.33 2.99 -7.01
N GLU A 91 2.22 2.16 -8.05
CA GLU A 91 3.29 1.25 -8.43
C GLU A 91 4.54 2.11 -8.67
N ALA A 92 5.66 1.74 -8.06
CA ALA A 92 6.92 2.42 -8.30
C ALA A 92 7.17 2.41 -9.82
N GLU A 93 7.48 3.56 -10.41
CA GLU A 93 7.82 3.64 -11.82
C GLU A 93 9.02 2.72 -12.08
N ILE A 94 8.78 1.60 -12.76
CA ILE A 94 9.82 0.63 -13.07
C ILE A 94 10.67 1.22 -14.21
N ASP A 95 11.96 1.46 -13.96
CA ASP A 95 12.89 1.79 -15.05
C ASP A 95 13.12 0.54 -15.90
N LEU A 96 12.35 0.42 -16.98
CA LEU A 96 12.46 -0.66 -17.95
C LEU A 96 13.87 -0.79 -18.54
N LYS A 97 14.63 0.31 -18.66
CA LYS A 97 16.02 0.28 -19.15
C LYS A 97 16.96 -0.30 -18.11
N GLN A 98 16.75 -0.02 -16.83
CA GLN A 98 17.52 -0.66 -15.76
C GLN A 98 17.24 -2.15 -15.72
N VAL A 99 15.96 -2.56 -15.71
CA VAL A 99 15.58 -3.98 -15.70
C VAL A 99 16.15 -4.71 -16.90
N HIS A 100 16.11 -4.11 -18.10
CA HIS A 100 16.70 -4.71 -19.29
C HIS A 100 18.22 -4.90 -19.17
N ARG A 101 18.94 -3.92 -18.60
CA ARG A 101 20.39 -4.04 -18.34
C ARG A 101 20.68 -5.16 -17.34
N GLU A 102 19.90 -5.26 -16.28
CA GLU A 102 20.05 -6.34 -15.28
C GLU A 102 19.83 -7.72 -15.90
N ILE A 103 18.81 -7.87 -16.77
CA ILE A 103 18.57 -9.12 -17.50
C ILE A 103 19.78 -9.46 -18.39
N ALA A 104 20.29 -8.51 -19.17
CA ALA A 104 21.44 -8.74 -20.05
C ALA A 104 22.69 -9.16 -19.26
N ASP A 105 22.97 -8.49 -18.15
CA ASP A 105 24.11 -8.81 -17.26
C ASP A 105 23.96 -10.21 -16.65
N LEU A 106 22.75 -10.58 -16.22
CA LEU A 106 22.47 -11.91 -15.69
C LEU A 106 22.65 -12.99 -16.75
N THR A 107 22.18 -12.76 -17.98
CA THR A 107 22.40 -13.69 -19.11
C THR A 107 23.88 -13.88 -19.37
N HIS A 108 24.67 -12.81 -19.39
CA HIS A 108 26.13 -12.91 -19.57
C HIS A 108 26.81 -13.71 -18.44
N LYS A 109 26.40 -13.48 -17.18
CA LYS A 109 26.89 -14.24 -16.03
C LYS A 109 26.53 -15.72 -16.12
N ILE A 110 25.31 -16.05 -16.57
CA ILE A 110 24.86 -17.43 -16.79
C ILE A 110 25.73 -18.09 -17.86
N GLU A 111 25.99 -17.43 -18.98
CA GLU A 111 26.84 -17.98 -20.05
C GLU A 111 28.28 -18.21 -19.60
N ALA A 112 28.86 -17.25 -18.87
CA ALA A 112 30.22 -17.37 -18.34
C ALA A 112 30.33 -18.49 -17.29
N ALA A 113 29.31 -18.66 -16.43
CA ALA A 113 29.25 -19.74 -15.47
C ALA A 113 29.05 -21.10 -16.15
N ARG A 114 28.17 -21.17 -17.16
CA ARG A 114 27.95 -22.37 -17.97
C ARG A 114 29.21 -22.80 -18.70
N THR A 115 29.94 -21.87 -19.30
CA THR A 115 31.20 -22.15 -20.00
C THR A 115 32.24 -22.73 -19.04
N ARG A 116 32.40 -22.12 -17.85
CA ARG A 116 33.28 -22.65 -16.80
C ARG A 116 32.84 -24.03 -16.34
N HIS A 117 31.54 -24.26 -16.17
CA HIS A 117 31.01 -25.55 -15.77
C HIS A 117 31.26 -26.64 -16.82
N ASN A 118 31.01 -26.36 -18.11
CA ASN A 118 31.25 -27.30 -19.20
C ASN A 118 32.75 -27.62 -19.36
N ALA A 119 33.65 -26.68 -19.08
CA ALA A 119 35.08 -26.97 -19.04
C ALA A 119 35.42 -28.06 -18.00
N PHE A 120 34.86 -27.97 -16.78
CA PHE A 120 35.03 -29.01 -15.76
C PHE A 120 34.38 -30.34 -16.15
N LEU A 121 33.18 -30.33 -16.76
CA LEU A 121 32.52 -31.56 -17.23
C LEU A 121 33.38 -32.28 -18.28
N LYS A 122 34.00 -31.53 -19.19
CA LYS A 122 34.89 -32.06 -20.23
C LYS A 122 36.15 -32.70 -19.65
N GLU A 123 36.76 -32.11 -18.63
CA GLU A 123 37.90 -32.71 -17.92
C GLU A 123 37.53 -34.01 -17.21
N LEU A 124 36.28 -34.14 -16.74
CA LEU A 124 35.76 -35.33 -16.08
C LEU A 124 35.19 -36.38 -17.05
N GLY A 125 35.21 -36.12 -18.37
CA GLY A 125 34.67 -37.02 -19.39
C GLY A 125 33.14 -37.12 -19.40
N LEU A 126 32.44 -36.13 -18.85
CA LEU A 126 30.98 -36.06 -18.75
C LEU A 126 30.38 -35.20 -19.89
N PRO A 127 29.13 -35.46 -20.31
CA PRO A 127 28.46 -34.67 -21.34
C PRO A 127 28.17 -33.23 -20.87
N GLU A 128 28.34 -32.27 -21.78
CA GLU A 128 28.15 -30.83 -21.52
C GLU A 128 26.68 -30.43 -21.39
N LEU A 129 26.42 -29.34 -20.64
CA LEU A 129 25.09 -28.74 -20.55
C LEU A 129 24.81 -27.86 -21.79
N PRO A 130 23.55 -27.82 -22.28
CA PRO A 130 23.13 -27.04 -23.44
C PRO A 130 23.22 -25.53 -23.22
#